data_AF-A0A7C1H008-F1
#
_entry.id   AF-A0A7C1H008-F1
#
_cell.length_a   1.000
_cell.length_b   1.000
_cell.length_c   1.000
_cell.angle_alpha   90.00
_cell.angle_beta   90.00
_cell.angle_gamma   90.00
#
_symmetry.space_group_name_H-M   'P 1'
#
loop_
_entity.id
_entity.type
_entity.pdbx_description
1 polymer ?
#
loop_
_entity_poly.entity_id
_entity_poly.type
_entity_poly.pdbx_seq_one_letter_code
_entity_poly.pdbx_strand_id
1 'polypeptide(L)'
;MYEAFYGLRERPFNLTPDPKYLYLSDKHKEAFAHLLYGIKNRSGFVMISGEIGTGKTTICRNMLSQMDANTKVAFIFNPFLNPVELLKKINQEFGIVSSADNVLE
;
A
#
# COMPACT_ATOMS: atom_id res chain seq x y z
N MET A 1 -19.46 -23.60 -14.00
CA MET A 1 -20.50 -24.55 -13.50
C MET A 1 -20.98 -24.14 -12.12
N TYR A 2 -20.07 -23.79 -11.19
CA TYR A 2 -20.44 -23.20 -9.90
C TYR A 2 -20.95 -21.75 -10.04
N GLU A 3 -20.34 -20.92 -10.90
CA GLU A 3 -20.78 -19.53 -11.06
C GLU A 3 -22.20 -19.43 -11.61
N ALA A 4 -22.48 -20.17 -12.69
CA ALA A 4 -23.81 -20.21 -13.30
C ALA A 4 -24.90 -20.75 -12.34
N PHE A 5 -24.57 -21.73 -11.50
CA PHE A 5 -25.50 -22.29 -10.53
C PHE A 5 -25.88 -21.29 -9.43
N TYR A 6 -24.91 -20.50 -8.93
CA TYR A 6 -25.14 -19.48 -7.90
C TYR A 6 -25.40 -18.06 -8.44
N GLY A 7 -25.47 -17.89 -9.77
CA GLY A 7 -25.63 -16.57 -10.40
C GLY A 7 -24.45 -15.62 -10.18
N LEU A 8 -23.25 -16.15 -9.92
CA LEU A 8 -22.04 -15.36 -9.73
C LEU A 8 -21.49 -14.90 -11.09
N ARG A 9 -20.95 -13.69 -11.14
CA ARG A 9 -20.32 -13.14 -12.36
C ARG A 9 -18.91 -13.69 -12.58
N GLU A 10 -18.26 -14.14 -11.51
CA GLU A 10 -16.91 -14.65 -11.52
C GLU A 10 -16.67 -15.58 -10.32
N ARG A 11 -15.50 -16.21 -10.30
CA ARG A 11 -15.11 -17.16 -9.26
C ARG A 11 -15.02 -16.46 -7.90
N PRO A 12 -15.80 -16.89 -6.89
CA PRO A 12 -15.70 -16.33 -5.54
C PRO A 12 -14.44 -16.84 -4.83
N PHE A 13 -13.99 -16.11 -3.79
CA PHE A 13 -12.89 -16.50 -2.89
C PHE A 13 -11.54 -16.74 -3.59
N ASN A 14 -11.14 -15.82 -4.48
CA ASN A 14 -9.79 -15.84 -5.04
C ASN A 14 -8.72 -15.69 -3.95
N LEU A 15 -7.56 -16.32 -4.16
CA LEU A 15 -6.42 -16.29 -3.21
C LEU A 15 -5.88 -14.88 -3.00
N THR A 16 -5.98 -14.04 -4.04
CA THR A 16 -5.58 -12.64 -3.99
C THR A 16 -6.81 -11.74 -3.87
N PRO A 17 -6.81 -10.75 -2.96
CA PRO A 17 -7.88 -9.76 -2.90
C PRO A 17 -8.05 -9.02 -4.23
N ASP A 18 -9.28 -8.91 -4.73
CA ASP A 18 -9.60 -8.07 -5.89
C ASP A 18 -9.93 -6.64 -5.42
N PRO A 19 -9.17 -5.62 -5.85
CA PRO A 19 -9.41 -4.22 -5.49
C PRO A 19 -10.81 -3.70 -5.84
N LYS A 20 -11.49 -4.28 -6.83
CA LYS A 20 -12.85 -3.88 -7.25
C LYS A 20 -13.89 -4.07 -6.14
N TYR A 21 -13.65 -4.98 -5.22
CA TYR A 21 -14.58 -5.31 -4.13
C TYR A 21 -14.12 -4.77 -2.79
N LEU A 22 -13.35 -3.68 -2.79
CA LEU A 22 -12.92 -3.03 -1.57
C LEU A 22 -14.12 -2.52 -0.75
N TYR A 23 -14.33 -3.14 0.41
CA TYR A 23 -15.29 -2.67 1.40
C TYR A 23 -14.60 -1.88 2.52
N LEU A 24 -14.79 -0.57 2.50
CA LEU A 24 -14.32 0.31 3.58
C LEU A 24 -15.38 0.35 4.69
N SER A 25 -15.21 -0.49 5.72
CA SER A 25 -15.95 -0.35 6.99
C SER A 25 -15.69 1.04 7.60
N ASP A 26 -16.48 1.44 8.59
CA ASP A 26 -16.31 2.76 9.20
C ASP A 26 -14.93 2.95 9.83
N LYS A 27 -14.37 1.89 10.43
CA LYS A 27 -12.98 1.89 10.92
C LYS A 27 -11.96 2.02 9.79
N HIS A 28 -12.21 1.38 8.64
CA HIS A 28 -11.33 1.53 7.47
C HIS A 28 -11.38 2.95 6.91
N LYS A 29 -12.56 3.58 6.85
CA LYS A 29 -12.73 4.97 6.40
C LYS A 29 -12.01 5.95 7.31
N GLU A 30 -12.12 5.77 8.63
CA GLU A 30 -11.43 6.60 9.61
C GLU A 30 -9.90 6.49 9.46
N ALA A 31 -9.35 5.27 9.43
CA ALA A 31 -7.92 5.05 9.20
C ALA A 31 -7.44 5.67 7.88
N PHE A 32 -8.24 5.54 6.82
CA PHE A 32 -7.94 6.13 5.51
C PHE A 32 -7.93 7.66 5.55
N ALA A 33 -8.89 8.28 6.25
CA ALA A 33 -8.94 9.73 6.44
C ALA A 33 -7.71 10.25 7.19
N HIS A 34 -7.25 9.54 8.23
CA HIS A 34 -6.03 9.90 8.96
C HIS A 34 -4.77 9.84 8.09
N LEU A 35 -4.66 8.84 7.21
CA LEU A 35 -3.55 8.78 6.25
C LEU A 35 -3.55 9.97 5.30
N LEU A 36 -4.69 10.28 4.71
CA LEU A 36 -4.84 11.41 3.79
C LEU A 36 -4.51 12.74 4.49
N TYR A 37 -5.00 12.90 5.72
CA TYR A 37 -4.68 14.07 6.53
C TYR A 37 -3.17 14.17 6.80
N GLY A 38 -2.53 13.06 7.17
CA GLY A 38 -1.08 13.05 7.43
C GLY A 38 -0.23 13.40 6.22
N ILE A 39 -0.62 12.94 5.02
CA ILE A 39 0.01 13.36 3.76
C ILE A 39 -0.20 14.84 3.50
N LYS A 40 -1.46 15.30 3.52
CA LYS A 40 -1.81 16.69 3.17
C LYS A 40 -1.13 17.70 4.09
N ASN A 41 -1.00 17.38 5.38
CA ASN A 41 -0.39 18.26 6.37
C ASN A 41 1.10 18.02 6.60
N ARG A 42 1.73 17.12 5.82
CA ARG A 42 3.15 16.77 5.95
C ARG A 42 3.53 16.41 7.39
N SER A 43 2.70 15.60 8.06
CA SER A 43 2.88 15.22 9.47
C SER A 43 4.12 14.35 9.74
N GLY A 44 4.98 14.11 8.74
CA GLY A 44 6.21 13.34 8.83
C GLY A 44 5.96 11.84 8.77
N PHE A 45 5.39 11.27 9.83
CA PHE A 45 5.20 9.83 9.97
C PHE A 45 3.75 9.47 10.33
N VAL A 46 3.19 8.47 9.66
CA VAL A 46 1.85 7.94 9.93
C VAL A 46 1.94 6.42 9.99
N MET A 47 1.33 5.82 11.01
CA MET A 47 1.32 4.37 11.22
C MET A 47 -0.12 3.85 11.24
N ILE A 48 -0.38 2.79 10.48
CA ILE A 48 -1.61 2.01 10.59
C ILE A 48 -1.29 0.73 11.36
N SER A 49 -1.95 0.53 12.49
CA SER A 49 -1.85 -0.67 13.31
C SER A 49 -3.18 -1.43 13.35
N GLY A 50 -3.12 -2.68 13.80
CA GLY A 50 -4.28 -3.56 13.89
C GLY A 50 -3.90 -5.03 13.75
N GLU A 51 -4.84 -5.92 14.07
CA GLU A 51 -4.63 -7.37 14.09
C GLU A 51 -4.38 -7.98 12.71
N ILE A 52 -3.94 -9.24 12.66
CA ILE A 52 -3.73 -9.96 11.40
C ILE A 52 -5.07 -10.05 10.65
N GLY A 53 -5.05 -9.81 9.34
CA GLY A 53 -6.24 -9.90 8.49
C GLY A 53 -7.17 -8.67 8.52
N THR A 54 -6.87 -7.62 9.28
CA THR A 54 -7.73 -6.41 9.38
C THR A 54 -7.63 -5.44 8.19
N GLY A 55 -7.03 -5.84 7.08
CA GLY A 55 -7.01 -5.03 5.86
C GLY A 55 -6.02 -3.86 5.85
N LYS A 56 -5.04 -3.79 6.77
CA LYS A 56 -3.99 -2.74 6.79
C LYS A 56 -3.32 -2.53 5.42
N THR A 57 -2.80 -3.61 4.85
CA THR A 57 -2.15 -3.58 3.51
C THR A 57 -3.13 -3.18 2.42
N THR A 58 -4.39 -3.59 2.53
CA THR A 58 -5.45 -3.23 1.59
C THR A 58 -5.72 -1.73 1.60
N ILE A 59 -5.82 -1.12 2.78
CA ILE A 59 -6.01 0.34 2.94
C ILE A 59 -4.81 1.10 2.37
N CYS A 60 -3.58 0.68 2.69
CA CYS A 60 -2.37 1.30 2.11
C CYS A 60 -2.39 1.22 0.57
N ARG A 61 -2.70 0.06 -0.01
CA ARG A 61 -2.75 -0.09 -1.48
C ARG A 61 -3.84 0.78 -2.11
N ASN A 62 -5.02 0.86 -1.50
CA ASN A 62 -6.08 1.74 -1.96
C ASN A 62 -5.65 3.21 -1.93
N MET A 63 -4.94 3.62 -0.89
CA MET A 63 -4.41 4.98 -0.76
C MET A 63 -3.41 5.31 -1.87
N LEU A 64 -2.51 4.39 -2.19
CA LEU A 64 -1.57 4.56 -3.29
C LEU A 64 -2.27 4.73 -4.63
N SER A 65 -3.37 4.00 -4.88
CA SER A 65 -4.16 4.16 -6.12
C SER A 65 -4.91 5.48 -6.24
N GLN A 66 -5.03 6.25 -5.15
CA GLN A 66 -5.69 7.57 -5.14
C GLN A 66 -4.71 8.75 -5.19
N MET A 67 -3.40 8.48 -5.25
CA MET A 67 -2.41 9.53 -5.45
C MET A 67 -2.56 10.16 -6.84
N ASP A 68 -2.43 11.47 -6.92
CA ASP A 68 -2.54 12.20 -8.18
C ASP A 68 -1.28 12.00 -9.05
N ALA A 69 -1.39 12.34 -10.34
CA ALA A 69 -0.29 12.16 -11.29
C ALA A 69 0.97 12.99 -10.95
N ASN A 70 0.84 14.02 -10.11
CA ASN A 70 1.96 14.87 -9.68
C ASN A 70 2.67 14.33 -8.44
N THR A 71 2.14 13.30 -7.78
CA THR A 71 2.76 12.69 -6.62
C THR A 71 3.62 11.51 -7.05
N LYS A 72 4.92 11.57 -6.75
CA LYS A 72 5.83 10.42 -6.86
C LYS A 72 5.77 9.62 -5.57
N VAL A 73 5.60 8.31 -5.70
CA VAL A 73 5.51 7.36 -4.59
C VAL A 73 6.65 6.36 -4.70
N ALA A 74 7.34 6.11 -3.59
CA ALA A 74 8.19 4.94 -3.43
C ALA A 74 7.49 3.90 -2.55
N PHE A 75 7.25 2.69 -3.07
CA PHE A 75 6.55 1.65 -2.33
C PHE A 75 7.51 0.54 -1.87
N ILE A 76 7.73 0.47 -0.55
CA ILE A 76 8.60 -0.53 0.07
C ILE A 76 7.75 -1.64 0.66
N PHE A 77 7.66 -2.79 -0.04
CA PHE A 77 6.86 -3.93 0.41
C PHE A 77 7.62 -4.87 1.36
N ASN A 78 8.93 -5.07 1.14
CA ASN A 78 9.74 -5.97 1.95
C ASN A 78 10.30 -5.23 3.17
N PRO A 79 9.95 -5.63 4.40
CA PRO A 79 10.47 -4.98 5.61
C PRO A 79 11.91 -5.41 5.96
N PHE A 80 12.42 -6.51 5.40
CA PHE A 80 13.75 -7.05 5.70
C PHE A 80 14.81 -6.42 4.79
N LEU A 81 15.07 -5.12 5.01
CA LEU A 81 16.13 -4.39 4.32
C LEU A 81 17.06 -3.75 5.36
N ASN A 82 18.37 -3.87 5.15
CA ASN A 82 19.33 -3.07 5.87
C ASN A 82 19.28 -1.59 5.41
N PRO A 83 19.95 -0.65 6.10
CA PRO A 83 19.87 0.77 5.75
C PRO A 83 20.30 1.10 4.31
N VAL A 84 21.36 0.46 3.80
CA VAL A 84 21.85 0.66 2.43
C VAL A 84 20.82 0.12 1.43
N GLU A 85 20.28 -1.07 1.69
CA GLU A 85 19.25 -1.70 0.85
C GLU A 85 17.96 -0.87 0.83
N LEU A 86 17.55 -0.29 1.96
CA LEU A 86 16.38 0.57 2.04
C LEU A 86 16.56 1.81 1.14
N LEU A 87 17.69 2.49 1.24
CA LEU A 87 17.97 3.67 0.41
C LEU A 87 18.09 3.30 -1.08
N LYS A 88 18.78 2.21 -1.41
CA LYS A 88 18.82 1.66 -2.78
C LYS A 88 17.41 1.39 -3.29
N LYS A 89 16.55 0.79 -2.47
CA LYS A 89 15.17 0.47 -2.85
C LYS A 89 14.32 1.73 -3.04
N ILE A 90 14.45 2.73 -2.17
CA ILE A 90 13.79 4.04 -2.33
C ILE A 90 14.22 4.70 -3.66
N ASN A 91 15.52 4.73 -3.94
CA ASN A 91 16.05 5.28 -5.19
C ASN A 91 15.50 4.53 -6.42
N GLN A 92 15.50 3.20 -6.38
CA GLN A 92 14.94 2.37 -7.45
C GLN A 92 13.46 2.67 -7.72
N GLU A 93 12.64 2.80 -6.68
CA GLU A 93 11.22 3.13 -6.83
C GLU A 93 11.00 4.52 -7.44
N PHE A 94 11.92 5.47 -7.20
CA PHE A 94 11.92 6.78 -7.86
C PHE A 94 12.60 6.79 -9.25
N GLY A 95 13.14 5.67 -9.72
CA GLY A 95 13.88 5.58 -10.98
C GLY A 95 15.27 6.23 -10.95
N ILE A 96 15.85 6.38 -9.76
CA ILE A 96 17.17 6.97 -9.54
C ILE A 96 18.21 5.84 -9.49
N VAL A 97 19.27 5.94 -10.31
CA VAL A 97 20.38 4.98 -10.29
C VAL A 97 21.15 5.11 -8.99
N SER A 98 21.39 3.99 -8.32
CA SER A 98 22.05 3.94 -7.01
C SER A 98 23.07 2.81 -6.99
N SER A 99 24.36 3.15 -6.90
CA SER A 99 25.48 2.19 -6.86
C SER A 99 26.28 2.22 -5.56
N ALA A 100 25.95 3.10 -4.61
CA ALA A 100 26.68 3.25 -3.36
C ALA A 100 26.53 2.02 -2.46
N ASP A 101 27.62 1.51 -1.90
CA ASP A 101 27.61 0.35 -1.00
C ASP A 101 27.60 0.71 0.49
N ASN A 102 27.58 2.01 0.80
CA ASN A 102 27.44 2.55 2.14
C ASN A 102 26.54 3.80 2.12
N VAL A 103 26.22 4.34 3.30
CA VAL A 103 25.33 5.51 3.47
C VAL A 103 26.12 6.83 3.62
N LEU A 104 27.43 6.75 3.83
CA LEU A 104 28.24 7.87 4.34
C LEU A 104 29.39 8.32 3.41
N GLU A 105 29.50 7.77 2.20
CA GLU A 105 30.49 8.19 1.19
C GLU A 105 29.86 8.50 -0.17
#